data_AF-A0A255HP21-F1
#
_entry.id   AF-A0A255HP21-F1
#
_cell.length_a   1.000
_cell.length_b   1.000
_cell.length_c   1.000
_cell.angle_alpha   90.00
_cell.angle_beta   90.00
_cell.angle_gamma   90.00
#
_symmetry.space_group_name_H-M   'P 1'
#
loop_
_entity.id
_entity.type
_entity.pdbx_description
1 polymer ?
#
loop_
_entity_poly.entity_id
_entity_poly.type
_entity_poly.pdbx_seq_one_letter_code
_entity_poly.pdbx_strand_id
1 'polypeptide(L)'
;MASRAIWPCTRRNTASKHKRRLRQASADHSPMNTPESHGKMTLLLKVSASLLVLCMFITAQAQTDDYSGRIDDLIKTTSPRSFNGVILITQNGKTKYSRAYGYADFEKRTALKPDDNFRIMSNSKQITAVLILREVEKGRIDLQSPVRRYLPYLPQAWADTVTVHQLLNFSAGITDIDQPLSFPPGTDFLYGVTTYSMLGAIVEKVSGQKYIQAANELFHELGMHNSFCYEEDKHNDVIRGYVNSSNGYTLKEHPVQGSGWIDFIPAGGIVSNAKDLNLWDEKLHKGKILTPASYQLMTSYNISSRHVAFGDEKIGYGYGVYVNDKIPASYIGHSGKGLGFASIKVYFPEKDVDMIVLENQFSEDSALHYHFEIKIREIVMNSSLLR
;
A
#
# COMPACT_ATOMS: atom_id res chain seq x y z
N MET A 1 -26.14 22.78 49.01
CA MET A 1 -25.27 23.70 48.24
C MET A 1 -25.29 23.19 46.80
N ALA A 2 -25.81 23.89 45.79
CA ALA A 2 -25.57 25.27 45.31
C ALA A 2 -24.19 25.40 44.60
N SER A 3 -24.06 25.94 43.37
CA SER A 3 -25.05 26.63 42.52
C SER A 3 -24.82 26.47 40.99
N ARG A 4 -25.84 26.88 40.22
CA ARG A 4 -25.95 26.96 38.75
C ARG A 4 -25.33 28.24 38.14
N ALA A 5 -24.91 28.19 36.87
CA ALA A 5 -24.99 29.25 35.83
C ALA A 5 -24.70 28.60 34.44
N ILE A 6 -25.38 28.78 33.29
CA ILE A 6 -26.54 29.59 32.80
C ILE A 6 -26.24 30.92 32.05
N TRP A 7 -25.86 30.80 30.76
CA TRP A 7 -26.30 31.61 29.58
C TRP A 7 -25.98 33.15 29.57
N PRO A 8 -26.26 33.94 28.48
CA PRO A 8 -26.97 33.66 27.23
C PRO A 8 -26.31 34.10 25.88
N CYS A 9 -26.99 33.71 24.79
CA CYS A 9 -26.81 34.14 23.39
C CYS A 9 -27.22 35.60 23.11
N THR A 10 -26.69 36.21 22.02
CA THR A 10 -27.42 37.26 21.25
C THR A 10 -27.28 37.09 19.73
N ARG A 11 -28.37 37.38 18.99
CA ARG A 11 -28.39 37.63 17.53
C ARG A 11 -28.54 39.13 17.26
N ARG A 12 -28.17 39.61 16.06
CA ARG A 12 -28.91 40.72 15.41
C ARG A 12 -28.79 40.69 13.87
N ASN A 13 -29.80 41.24 13.20
CA ASN A 13 -29.94 41.37 11.74
C ASN A 13 -29.58 42.79 11.27
N THR A 14 -29.08 42.93 10.03
CA THR A 14 -29.53 43.85 8.94
C THR A 14 -28.57 43.74 7.75
N ALA A 15 -28.88 43.77 6.44
CA ALA A 15 -30.06 44.01 5.58
C ALA A 15 -29.95 45.28 4.68
N SER A 16 -30.08 45.08 3.35
CA SER A 16 -30.31 46.12 2.31
C SER A 16 -29.09 47.00 1.91
N LYS A 17 -29.00 47.70 0.75
CA LYS A 17 -29.79 47.69 -0.52
C LYS A 17 -29.05 48.42 -1.69
N HIS A 18 -29.24 47.93 -2.92
CA HIS A 18 -29.38 48.67 -4.21
C HIS A 18 -28.50 49.90 -4.59
N LYS A 19 -27.82 49.80 -5.76
CA LYS A 19 -27.97 50.62 -7.03
C LYS A 19 -26.92 50.12 -8.05
N ARG A 20 -27.12 49.95 -9.38
CA ARG A 20 -27.57 50.86 -10.49
C ARG A 20 -26.60 52.05 -10.70
N ARG A 21 -26.17 52.45 -11.92
CA ARG A 21 -26.64 52.14 -13.30
C ARG A 21 -25.64 52.68 -14.38
N LEU A 22 -25.71 52.15 -15.63
CA LEU A 22 -25.26 52.75 -16.92
C LEU A 22 -23.71 52.90 -17.12
N ARG A 23 -23.09 52.74 -18.32
CA ARG A 23 -23.33 53.24 -19.71
C ARG A 23 -23.08 54.77 -19.85
N GLN A 24 -22.49 55.31 -20.93
CA GLN A 24 -22.19 54.80 -22.29
C GLN A 24 -21.14 55.68 -23.01
N ALA A 25 -20.44 55.13 -24.04
CA ALA A 25 -19.99 55.83 -25.28
C ALA A 25 -18.99 57.03 -25.17
N SER A 26 -18.36 57.56 -26.24
CA SER A 26 -17.76 57.00 -27.48
C SER A 26 -17.13 58.13 -28.32
N ALA A 27 -16.10 57.84 -29.15
CA ALA A 27 -15.68 58.65 -30.32
C ALA A 27 -15.13 60.08 -30.05
N ASP A 28 -14.42 60.77 -30.96
CA ASP A 28 -13.50 60.41 -32.08
C ASP A 28 -12.78 61.71 -32.56
N HIS A 29 -11.89 61.61 -33.57
CA HIS A 29 -11.33 62.63 -34.49
C HIS A 29 -9.83 62.99 -34.37
N SER A 30 -9.21 63.10 -35.57
CA SER A 30 -7.87 63.64 -35.90
C SER A 30 -8.07 64.95 -36.72
N PRO A 31 -7.17 65.47 -37.61
CA PRO A 31 -5.73 65.25 -37.88
C PRO A 31 -4.91 66.56 -38.10
N MET A 32 -3.61 66.48 -38.47
CA MET A 32 -2.84 67.33 -39.44
C MET A 32 -1.31 67.04 -39.37
N ASN A 33 -0.64 66.62 -40.47
CA ASN A 33 0.13 67.40 -41.49
C ASN A 33 1.54 67.91 -41.03
N THR A 34 2.68 67.23 -41.36
CA THR A 34 3.63 67.40 -42.52
C THR A 34 4.61 68.60 -42.41
N PRO A 35 5.82 68.67 -43.09
CA PRO A 35 6.36 67.85 -44.20
C PRO A 35 7.89 67.43 -44.17
N GLU A 36 8.25 66.55 -45.12
CA GLU A 36 9.49 66.38 -45.95
C GLU A 36 10.96 66.65 -45.49
N SER A 37 11.84 65.67 -45.75
CA SER A 37 12.97 65.71 -46.74
C SER A 37 13.69 64.33 -46.81
N HIS A 38 13.77 63.62 -47.95
CA HIS A 38 14.75 63.73 -49.07
C HIS A 38 16.25 63.55 -48.69
N GLY A 39 16.88 62.39 -48.98
CA GLY A 39 18.33 62.22 -48.68
C GLY A 39 19.05 60.85 -48.90
N LYS A 40 18.93 60.21 -50.08
CA LYS A 40 19.83 59.18 -50.68
C LYS A 40 20.88 58.39 -49.82
N MET A 41 20.77 57.06 -49.90
CA MET A 41 21.84 56.12 -50.32
C MET A 41 23.04 55.78 -49.38
N THR A 42 22.94 54.66 -48.66
CA THR A 42 24.09 53.74 -48.43
C THR A 42 23.65 52.26 -48.44
N LEU A 43 24.52 51.38 -48.92
CA LEU A 43 24.40 49.91 -48.89
C LEU A 43 24.85 49.35 -47.53
N LEU A 44 24.35 48.15 -47.14
CA LEU A 44 24.88 47.14 -46.18
C LEU A 44 23.86 46.67 -45.10
N LEU A 45 24.23 45.59 -44.38
CA LEU A 45 23.49 44.89 -43.30
C LEU A 45 22.13 44.25 -43.65
N LYS A 46 22.18 43.17 -44.47
CA LYS A 46 21.17 42.10 -44.49
C LYS A 46 21.54 40.90 -43.56
N VAL A 47 22.17 41.13 -42.40
CA VAL A 47 22.64 40.04 -41.51
C VAL A 47 22.43 40.36 -40.02
N SER A 48 21.19 40.63 -39.59
CA SER A 48 20.90 40.92 -38.16
C SER A 48 19.52 40.46 -37.66
N ALA A 49 18.79 39.62 -38.39
CA ALA A 49 17.48 39.10 -37.98
C ALA A 49 17.48 37.60 -37.61
N SER A 50 18.41 36.81 -38.15
CA SER A 50 18.40 35.34 -38.02
C SER A 50 19.05 34.80 -36.73
N LEU A 51 19.80 35.63 -36.00
CA LEU A 51 20.57 35.16 -34.83
C LEU A 51 19.79 35.24 -33.52
N LEU A 52 18.79 36.13 -33.40
CA LEU A 52 18.03 36.31 -32.14
C LEU A 52 16.92 35.27 -31.92
N VAL A 53 16.45 34.59 -32.97
CA VAL A 53 15.46 33.50 -32.84
C VAL A 53 16.11 32.20 -32.34
N LEU A 54 17.41 32.02 -32.60
CA LEU A 54 18.14 30.78 -32.28
C LEU A 54 18.37 30.58 -30.78
N CYS A 55 18.26 31.64 -29.96
CA CYS A 55 18.42 31.57 -28.51
C CYS A 55 17.14 31.26 -27.72
N MET A 56 15.96 31.16 -28.37
CA MET A 56 14.72 30.73 -27.69
C MET A 56 14.52 29.21 -27.65
N PHE A 57 15.36 28.45 -28.34
CA PHE A 57 15.50 27.00 -28.09
C PHE A 57 16.50 26.72 -26.97
N ILE A 58 16.31 27.37 -25.81
CA ILE A 58 16.65 26.72 -24.56
C ILE A 58 15.68 25.55 -24.44
N THR A 59 16.11 24.37 -24.85
CA THR A 59 15.38 23.15 -24.56
C THR A 59 15.23 23.08 -23.05
N ALA A 60 13.99 23.11 -22.59
CA ALA A 60 13.66 22.57 -21.28
C ALA A 60 13.90 21.06 -21.36
N GLN A 61 15.17 20.65 -21.23
CA GLN A 61 15.52 19.32 -20.75
C GLN A 61 14.78 19.19 -19.41
N ALA A 62 13.61 18.56 -19.43
CA ALA A 62 12.92 18.15 -18.22
C ALA A 62 13.94 17.31 -17.44
N GLN A 63 14.38 17.84 -16.30
CA GLN A 63 15.41 17.20 -15.49
C GLN A 63 14.94 15.79 -15.18
N THR A 64 15.65 14.81 -15.76
CA THR A 64 15.29 13.40 -15.61
C THR A 64 15.39 13.04 -14.14
N ASP A 65 14.24 12.86 -13.51
CA ASP A 65 14.14 12.57 -12.08
C ASP A 65 14.80 11.23 -11.78
N ASP A 66 15.97 11.29 -11.16
CA ASP A 66 16.77 10.13 -10.80
C ASP A 66 16.30 9.54 -9.47
N TYR A 67 15.06 9.04 -9.46
CA TYR A 67 14.54 8.23 -8.36
C TYR A 67 15.39 6.96 -8.14
N SER A 68 15.99 6.43 -9.21
CA SER A 68 16.94 5.31 -9.19
C SER A 68 18.17 5.59 -8.33
N GLY A 69 18.93 6.67 -8.62
CA GLY A 69 20.10 7.10 -7.86
C GLY A 69 19.75 7.46 -6.42
N ARG A 70 18.60 8.10 -6.20
CA ARG A 70 18.08 8.42 -4.85
C ARG A 70 17.80 7.16 -4.02
N ILE A 71 17.29 6.08 -4.61
CA ILE A 71 17.13 4.78 -3.92
C ILE A 71 18.49 4.11 -3.73
N ASP A 72 19.35 4.11 -4.75
CA ASP A 72 20.70 3.55 -4.69
C ASP A 72 21.55 4.17 -3.57
N ASP A 73 21.53 5.48 -3.40
CA ASP A 73 22.27 6.17 -2.34
C ASP A 73 21.63 5.98 -0.97
N LEU A 74 20.30 5.87 -0.90
CA LEU A 74 19.57 5.54 0.32
C LEU A 74 19.98 4.14 0.84
N ILE A 75 19.96 3.09 0.02
CA ILE A 75 20.28 1.72 0.48
C ILE A 75 21.75 1.52 0.87
N LYS A 76 22.65 2.41 0.44
CA LYS A 76 24.06 2.44 0.88
C LYS A 76 24.23 3.04 2.28
N THR A 77 23.24 3.75 2.82
CA THR A 77 23.32 4.33 4.17
C THR A 77 23.34 3.26 5.25
N THR A 78 24.10 3.51 6.33
CA THR A 78 24.24 2.62 7.50
C THR A 78 23.59 3.18 8.76
N SER A 79 23.03 4.39 8.68
CA SER A 79 22.41 5.13 9.78
C SER A 79 20.99 5.57 9.37
N PRO A 80 19.96 5.35 10.20
CA PRO A 80 20.04 4.82 11.58
C PRO A 80 20.29 3.30 11.64
N ARG A 81 20.09 2.58 10.54
CA ARG A 81 20.51 1.18 10.31
C ARG A 81 20.88 0.99 8.85
N SER A 82 21.57 -0.09 8.50
CA SER A 82 21.76 -0.51 7.10
C SER A 82 20.47 -1.09 6.49
N PHE A 83 20.33 -0.98 5.17
CA PHE A 83 19.35 -1.75 4.39
C PHE A 83 19.87 -3.17 4.12
N ASN A 84 18.97 -4.17 4.13
CA ASN A 84 19.29 -5.56 3.78
C ASN A 84 18.05 -6.26 3.21
N GLY A 85 17.89 -6.24 1.89
CA GLY A 85 16.65 -6.67 1.23
C GLY A 85 16.64 -6.60 -0.29
N VAL A 86 15.45 -6.80 -0.85
CA VAL A 86 15.11 -6.74 -2.27
C VAL A 86 14.06 -5.66 -2.52
N ILE A 87 14.23 -4.91 -3.61
CA ILE A 87 13.33 -3.87 -4.09
C ILE A 87 12.92 -4.23 -5.52
N LEU A 88 11.62 -4.15 -5.81
CA LEU A 88 11.08 -4.16 -7.16
C LEU A 88 10.09 -3.00 -7.33
N ILE A 89 10.25 -2.23 -8.40
CA ILE A 89 9.29 -1.22 -8.83
C ILE A 89 8.95 -1.49 -10.29
N THR A 90 7.68 -1.64 -10.60
CA THR A 90 7.18 -1.75 -11.98
C THR A 90 6.21 -0.63 -12.30
N GLN A 91 6.08 -0.31 -13.58
CA GLN A 91 5.05 0.60 -14.08
C GLN A 91 4.53 0.09 -15.43
N ASN A 92 3.20 0.02 -15.61
CA ASN A 92 2.56 -0.57 -16.81
C ASN A 92 3.10 -1.98 -17.13
N GLY A 93 3.18 -2.86 -16.13
CA GLY A 93 3.71 -4.23 -16.26
C GLY A 93 5.20 -4.35 -16.61
N LYS A 94 5.98 -3.26 -16.51
CA LYS A 94 7.41 -3.22 -16.88
C LYS A 94 8.27 -2.79 -15.70
N THR A 95 9.34 -3.53 -15.42
CA THR A 95 10.36 -3.17 -14.43
C THR A 95 10.93 -1.77 -14.70
N LYS A 96 10.93 -0.94 -13.68
CA LYS A 96 11.52 0.41 -13.66
C LYS A 96 12.76 0.47 -12.77
N TYR A 97 12.73 -0.26 -11.66
CA TYR A 97 13.87 -0.46 -10.77
C TYR A 97 13.79 -1.87 -10.18
N SER A 98 14.93 -2.54 -10.08
CA SER A 98 15.05 -3.81 -9.35
C SER A 98 16.44 -3.91 -8.74
N ARG A 99 16.51 -4.29 -7.47
CA ARG A 99 17.77 -4.36 -6.72
C ARG A 99 17.68 -5.40 -5.61
N ALA A 100 18.76 -6.14 -5.43
CA ALA A 100 19.05 -6.86 -4.20
C ALA A 100 20.29 -6.23 -3.55
N TYR A 101 20.30 -6.09 -2.23
CA TYR A 101 21.43 -5.48 -1.52
C TYR A 101 21.53 -6.02 -0.10
N GLY A 102 22.72 -6.49 0.29
CA GLY A 102 22.97 -7.15 1.57
C GLY A 102 23.04 -8.67 1.45
N TYR A 103 22.77 -9.38 2.55
CA TYR A 103 23.01 -10.82 2.69
C TYR A 103 21.74 -11.63 3.03
N ALA A 104 21.56 -12.75 2.33
CA ALA A 104 20.58 -13.80 2.65
C ALA A 104 21.02 -14.62 3.88
N ASP A 105 22.33 -14.69 4.12
CA ASP A 105 22.96 -15.32 5.28
C ASP A 105 24.14 -14.47 5.76
N PHE A 106 23.98 -13.74 6.87
CA PHE A 106 25.00 -12.82 7.41
C PHE A 106 26.27 -13.54 7.89
N GLU A 107 26.13 -14.77 8.38
CA GLU A 107 27.24 -15.59 8.89
C GLU A 107 28.17 -16.01 7.74
N LYS A 108 27.57 -16.56 6.68
CA LYS A 108 28.29 -17.05 5.49
C LYS A 108 28.57 -15.95 4.45
N ARG A 109 28.02 -14.74 4.65
CA ARG A 109 28.04 -13.62 3.70
C ARG A 109 27.47 -13.99 2.33
N THR A 110 26.46 -14.86 2.30
CA THR A 110 25.74 -15.19 1.06
C THR A 110 24.92 -13.98 0.64
N ALA A 111 25.25 -13.38 -0.51
CA ALA A 111 24.58 -12.18 -1.01
C ALA A 111 23.10 -12.44 -1.36
N LEU A 112 22.24 -11.43 -1.17
CA LEU A 112 20.86 -11.47 -1.65
C LEU A 112 20.78 -11.44 -3.18
N LYS A 113 19.77 -12.13 -3.71
CA LYS A 113 19.39 -12.14 -5.13
C LYS A 113 17.97 -11.58 -5.30
N PRO A 114 17.61 -10.98 -6.45
CA PRO A 114 16.26 -10.44 -6.67
C PRO A 114 15.12 -11.47 -6.68
N ASP A 115 15.46 -12.76 -6.77
CA ASP A 115 14.55 -13.90 -6.78
C ASP A 115 14.50 -14.68 -5.46
N ASP A 116 15.26 -14.26 -4.43
CA ASP A 116 15.23 -14.89 -3.10
C ASP A 116 13.84 -14.80 -2.45
N ASN A 117 13.47 -15.85 -1.71
CA ASN A 117 12.16 -16.01 -1.11
C ASN A 117 12.14 -15.54 0.35
N PHE A 118 11.16 -14.68 0.68
CA PHE A 118 10.99 -14.04 1.99
C PHE A 118 9.68 -14.52 2.64
N ARG A 119 9.62 -14.58 3.97
CA ARG A 119 8.33 -14.68 4.67
C ARG A 119 7.60 -13.35 4.52
N ILE A 120 6.51 -13.31 3.77
CA ILE A 120 5.79 -12.05 3.48
C ILE A 120 4.94 -11.56 4.66
N MET A 121 4.86 -12.36 5.73
CA MET A 121 4.15 -12.07 6.97
C MET A 121 2.72 -11.55 6.66
N SER A 122 2.26 -10.46 7.28
CA SER A 122 0.88 -9.97 7.15
C SER A 122 0.40 -9.63 5.73
N ASN A 123 1.24 -9.59 4.69
CA ASN A 123 0.77 -9.54 3.31
C ASN A 123 -0.05 -10.80 2.91
N SER A 124 0.17 -11.92 3.62
CA SER A 124 -0.65 -13.15 3.57
C SER A 124 -2.16 -12.89 3.65
N LYS A 125 -2.57 -11.81 4.35
CA LYS A 125 -3.98 -11.43 4.52
C LYS A 125 -4.68 -11.07 3.20
N GLN A 126 -3.95 -10.59 2.19
CA GLN A 126 -4.50 -10.34 0.85
C GLN A 126 -4.95 -11.66 0.18
N ILE A 127 -4.17 -12.74 0.38
CA ILE A 127 -4.44 -14.07 -0.17
C ILE A 127 -5.68 -14.66 0.51
N THR A 128 -5.75 -14.60 1.85
CA THR A 128 -6.93 -15.05 2.63
C THR A 128 -8.19 -14.28 2.25
N ALA A 129 -8.11 -12.96 2.07
CA ALA A 129 -9.23 -12.14 1.64
C ALA A 129 -9.72 -12.51 0.23
N VAL A 130 -8.79 -12.76 -0.71
CA VAL A 130 -9.12 -13.26 -2.05
C VAL A 130 -9.79 -14.64 -1.99
N LEU A 131 -9.26 -15.60 -1.21
CA LEU A 131 -9.84 -16.94 -1.09
C LEU A 131 -11.27 -16.89 -0.55
N ILE A 132 -11.54 -16.06 0.47
CA ILE A 132 -12.89 -15.78 0.96
C ILE A 132 -13.78 -15.19 -0.15
N LEU A 133 -13.29 -14.19 -0.89
CA LEU A 133 -14.06 -13.55 -1.97
C LEU A 133 -14.35 -14.49 -3.14
N ARG A 134 -13.45 -15.42 -3.50
CA ARG A 134 -13.74 -16.47 -4.49
C ARG A 134 -14.85 -17.41 -4.02
N GLU A 135 -15.01 -17.63 -2.71
CA GLU A 135 -16.13 -18.40 -2.15
C GLU A 135 -17.42 -17.56 -1.99
N VAL A 136 -17.32 -16.23 -1.94
CA VAL A 136 -18.47 -15.32 -2.14
C VAL A 136 -18.97 -15.37 -3.59
N GLU A 137 -18.06 -15.33 -4.56
CA GLU A 137 -18.41 -15.45 -6.00
C GLU A 137 -19.05 -16.80 -6.35
N LYS A 138 -18.67 -17.88 -5.65
CA LYS A 138 -19.31 -19.20 -5.73
C LYS A 138 -20.61 -19.30 -4.92
N GLY A 139 -21.06 -18.23 -4.26
CA GLY A 139 -22.29 -18.19 -3.45
C GLY A 139 -22.24 -19.00 -2.16
N ARG A 140 -21.07 -19.44 -1.70
CA ARG A 140 -20.90 -20.24 -0.47
C ARG A 140 -20.76 -19.37 0.77
N ILE A 141 -20.12 -18.21 0.63
CA ILE A 141 -20.00 -17.20 1.69
C ILE A 141 -20.94 -16.03 1.40
N ASP A 142 -21.72 -15.66 2.40
CA ASP A 142 -22.36 -14.35 2.50
C ASP A 142 -21.56 -13.54 3.52
N LEU A 143 -21.08 -12.36 3.12
CA LEU A 143 -20.24 -11.51 3.95
C LEU A 143 -20.97 -10.95 5.18
N GLN A 144 -22.31 -10.87 5.14
CA GLN A 144 -23.14 -10.38 6.24
C GLN A 144 -23.72 -11.50 7.12
N SER A 145 -23.46 -12.77 6.77
CA SER A 145 -23.85 -13.90 7.62
C SER A 145 -22.98 -13.98 8.88
N PRO A 146 -23.56 -14.34 10.04
CA PRO A 146 -22.80 -14.58 11.28
C PRO A 146 -21.77 -15.70 11.14
N VAL A 147 -20.62 -15.55 11.80
CA VAL A 147 -19.51 -16.51 11.70
C VAL A 147 -19.84 -17.90 12.23
N ARG A 148 -20.82 -18.04 13.16
CA ARG A 148 -21.36 -19.34 13.62
C ARG A 148 -21.87 -20.21 12.47
N ARG A 149 -22.41 -19.61 11.40
CA ARG A 149 -22.89 -20.31 10.18
C ARG A 149 -21.80 -21.20 9.56
N TYR A 150 -20.55 -20.78 9.71
CA TYR A 150 -19.37 -21.44 9.17
C TYR A 150 -18.59 -22.18 10.26
N LEU A 151 -18.41 -21.56 11.44
CA LEU A 151 -17.68 -22.09 12.58
C LEU A 151 -18.63 -22.36 13.77
N PRO A 152 -19.49 -23.40 13.69
CA PRO A 152 -20.53 -23.67 14.71
C PRO A 152 -19.98 -24.14 16.06
N TYR A 153 -18.68 -24.45 16.14
CA TYR A 153 -17.99 -24.90 17.34
C TYR A 153 -17.45 -23.76 18.22
N LEU A 154 -17.51 -22.50 17.76
CA LEU A 154 -17.14 -21.35 18.58
C LEU A 154 -18.03 -21.31 19.83
N PRO A 155 -17.51 -21.10 21.05
CA PRO A 155 -18.31 -21.14 22.27
C PRO A 155 -19.01 -19.81 22.58
N GLN A 156 -18.42 -18.68 22.18
CA GLN A 156 -18.90 -17.36 22.56
C GLN A 156 -20.15 -16.91 21.81
N ALA A 157 -21.08 -16.24 22.50
CA ALA A 157 -22.36 -15.78 21.95
C ALA A 157 -22.21 -14.76 20.80
N TRP A 158 -21.10 -13.99 20.77
CA TRP A 158 -20.86 -13.02 19.71
C TRP A 158 -20.74 -13.62 18.31
N ALA A 159 -20.47 -14.91 18.16
CA ALA A 159 -20.38 -15.54 16.84
C ALA A 159 -21.73 -15.63 16.10
N ASP A 160 -22.86 -15.38 16.78
CA ASP A 160 -24.18 -15.22 16.16
C ASP A 160 -24.46 -13.78 15.66
N THR A 161 -23.56 -12.83 15.92
CA THR A 161 -23.71 -11.42 15.49
C THR A 161 -22.51 -10.86 14.75
N VAL A 162 -21.28 -11.34 15.01
CA VAL A 162 -20.08 -11.01 14.24
C VAL A 162 -20.18 -11.63 12.85
N THR A 163 -19.99 -10.83 11.80
CA THR A 163 -20.07 -11.24 10.40
C THR A 163 -18.70 -11.51 9.77
N VAL A 164 -18.67 -12.22 8.64
CA VAL A 164 -17.42 -12.48 7.88
C VAL A 164 -16.78 -11.16 7.41
N HIS A 165 -17.58 -10.17 7.02
CA HIS A 165 -17.13 -8.80 6.74
C HIS A 165 -16.32 -8.19 7.90
N GLN A 166 -16.78 -8.38 9.14
CA GLN A 166 -16.12 -7.81 10.34
C GLN A 166 -14.81 -8.52 10.70
N LEU A 167 -14.64 -9.79 10.32
CA LEU A 167 -13.35 -10.49 10.41
C LEU A 167 -12.33 -9.92 9.42
N LEU A 168 -12.76 -9.67 8.17
CA LEU A 168 -11.92 -9.21 7.05
C LEU A 168 -11.37 -7.79 7.25
N ASN A 169 -12.19 -6.88 7.77
CA ASN A 169 -11.83 -5.46 7.97
C ASN A 169 -11.33 -5.12 9.39
N PHE A 170 -11.14 -6.12 10.26
CA PHE A 170 -10.76 -5.96 11.68
C PHE A 170 -11.76 -5.21 12.60
N SER A 171 -13.03 -5.08 12.21
CA SER A 171 -14.06 -4.45 13.05
C SER A 171 -14.84 -5.43 13.95
N ALA A 172 -14.42 -6.69 14.06
CA ALA A 172 -15.10 -7.71 14.88
C ALA A 172 -14.97 -7.53 16.40
N GLY A 173 -13.92 -6.85 16.90
CA GLY A 173 -13.66 -6.71 18.35
C GLY A 173 -13.13 -7.96 19.05
N ILE A 174 -12.75 -9.01 18.30
CA ILE A 174 -12.26 -10.29 18.84
C ILE A 174 -10.78 -10.13 19.24
N THR A 175 -10.49 -10.25 20.53
CA THR A 175 -9.13 -10.43 21.06
C THR A 175 -8.71 -11.90 20.99
N ASP A 176 -9.59 -12.79 21.44
CA ASP A 176 -9.43 -14.24 21.52
C ASP A 176 -10.79 -14.93 21.29
N ILE A 177 -10.80 -16.19 20.85
CA ILE A 177 -12.04 -16.92 20.52
C ILE A 177 -12.90 -17.25 21.76
N ASP A 178 -12.28 -17.38 22.93
CA ASP A 178 -12.94 -17.74 24.18
C ASP A 178 -13.27 -16.53 25.06
N GLN A 179 -12.99 -15.31 24.58
CA GLN A 179 -13.20 -14.07 25.33
C GLN A 179 -14.41 -13.24 24.83
N PRO A 180 -14.97 -12.36 25.68
CA PRO A 180 -15.88 -11.31 25.22
C PRO A 180 -15.21 -10.35 24.23
N LEU A 181 -16.01 -9.69 23.39
CA LEU A 181 -15.49 -8.66 22.49
C LEU A 181 -15.01 -7.43 23.25
N SER A 182 -13.94 -6.79 22.76
CA SER A 182 -13.43 -5.53 23.30
C SER A 182 -14.31 -4.31 22.97
N PHE A 183 -15.10 -4.39 21.89
CA PHE A 183 -16.06 -3.36 21.47
C PHE A 183 -17.20 -3.97 20.62
N PRO A 184 -18.32 -3.26 20.42
CA PRO A 184 -19.42 -3.73 19.57
C PRO A 184 -18.99 -3.93 18.10
N PRO A 185 -19.39 -5.02 17.41
CA PRO A 185 -18.97 -5.29 16.04
C PRO A 185 -19.30 -4.14 15.08
N GLY A 186 -18.30 -3.69 14.33
CA GLY A 186 -18.40 -2.59 13.36
C GLY A 186 -18.07 -1.20 13.90
N THR A 187 -17.88 -0.99 15.21
CA THR A 187 -17.71 0.39 15.76
C THR A 187 -16.28 0.89 15.90
N ASP A 188 -15.28 0.01 15.95
CA ASP A 188 -13.85 0.38 16.00
C ASP A 188 -12.98 -0.70 15.30
N PHE A 189 -11.66 -0.58 15.40
CA PHE A 189 -10.68 -1.42 14.70
C PHE A 189 -9.72 -2.14 15.67
N LEU A 190 -9.59 -3.46 15.54
CA LEU A 190 -8.66 -4.30 16.30
C LEU A 190 -7.85 -5.19 15.36
N TYR A 191 -6.64 -4.77 15.01
CA TYR A 191 -5.73 -5.58 14.19
C TYR A 191 -5.29 -6.83 14.95
N GLY A 192 -5.48 -8.01 14.36
CA GLY A 192 -5.19 -9.29 15.00
C GLY A 192 -4.71 -10.39 14.06
N VAL A 193 -4.31 -11.51 14.66
CA VAL A 193 -4.09 -12.79 13.97
C VAL A 193 -5.41 -13.57 13.91
N THR A 194 -6.10 -13.65 15.05
CA THR A 194 -7.27 -14.48 15.33
C THR A 194 -8.36 -14.42 14.25
N THR A 195 -8.75 -13.22 13.79
CA THR A 195 -9.80 -13.11 12.77
C THR A 195 -9.39 -13.68 11.42
N TYR A 196 -8.10 -13.64 11.07
CA TYR A 196 -7.58 -14.24 9.83
C TYR A 196 -7.38 -15.75 9.95
N SER A 197 -6.98 -16.25 11.11
CA SER A 197 -7.03 -17.69 11.42
C SER A 197 -8.46 -18.24 11.26
N MET A 198 -9.46 -17.53 11.80
CA MET A 198 -10.88 -17.86 11.61
C MET A 198 -11.31 -17.82 10.13
N LEU A 199 -10.86 -16.82 9.35
CA LEU A 199 -11.13 -16.79 7.91
C LEU A 199 -10.50 -17.99 7.18
N GLY A 200 -9.31 -18.44 7.56
CA GLY A 200 -8.72 -19.68 7.06
C GLY A 200 -9.60 -20.90 7.33
N ALA A 201 -10.07 -21.07 8.56
CA ALA A 201 -11.01 -22.13 8.94
C ALA A 201 -12.36 -22.03 8.19
N ILE A 202 -12.84 -20.83 7.88
CA ILE A 202 -14.03 -20.61 7.03
C ILE A 202 -13.77 -21.10 5.60
N VAL A 203 -12.60 -20.78 5.00
CA VAL A 203 -12.20 -21.29 3.68
C VAL A 203 -12.18 -22.81 3.69
N GLU A 204 -11.58 -23.46 4.70
CA GLU A 204 -11.59 -24.94 4.78
C GLU A 204 -13.02 -25.49 4.84
N LYS A 205 -13.88 -24.88 5.67
CA LYS A 205 -15.25 -25.34 5.88
C LYS A 205 -16.10 -25.30 4.61
N VAL A 206 -16.01 -24.24 3.81
CA VAL A 206 -16.91 -24.04 2.65
C VAL A 206 -16.36 -24.63 1.35
N SER A 207 -15.04 -24.76 1.23
CA SER A 207 -14.40 -25.40 0.07
C SER A 207 -14.35 -26.93 0.21
N GLY A 208 -14.16 -27.44 1.44
CA GLY A 208 -13.83 -28.84 1.72
C GLY A 208 -12.33 -29.17 1.52
N GLN A 209 -11.51 -28.21 1.13
CA GLN A 209 -10.05 -28.34 1.00
C GLN A 209 -9.33 -27.86 2.28
N LYS A 210 -8.02 -28.13 2.37
CA LYS A 210 -7.16 -27.47 3.36
C LYS A 210 -6.75 -26.07 2.89
N TYR A 211 -6.58 -25.12 3.82
CA TYR A 211 -6.23 -23.73 3.47
C TYR A 211 -4.91 -23.67 2.69
N ILE A 212 -3.92 -24.45 3.14
CA ILE A 212 -2.61 -24.62 2.48
C ILE A 212 -2.78 -25.07 1.02
N GLN A 213 -3.67 -26.04 0.78
CA GLN A 213 -3.98 -26.52 -0.57
C GLN A 213 -4.62 -25.41 -1.41
N ALA A 214 -5.67 -24.74 -0.90
CA ALA A 214 -6.38 -23.69 -1.64
C ALA A 214 -5.48 -22.49 -1.97
N ALA A 215 -4.56 -22.13 -1.08
CA ALA A 215 -3.55 -21.08 -1.32
C ALA A 215 -2.49 -21.52 -2.34
N ASN A 216 -1.94 -22.72 -2.22
CA ASN A 216 -0.92 -23.24 -3.15
C ASN A 216 -1.51 -23.51 -4.56
N GLU A 217 -2.76 -23.97 -4.66
CA GLU A 217 -3.50 -24.08 -5.94
C GLU A 217 -3.68 -22.70 -6.59
N LEU A 218 -4.03 -21.67 -5.81
CA LEU A 218 -4.12 -20.29 -6.29
C LEU A 218 -2.76 -19.75 -6.75
N PHE A 219 -1.66 -20.00 -6.03
CA PHE A 219 -0.32 -19.58 -6.48
C PHE A 219 0.06 -20.26 -7.81
N HIS A 220 -0.25 -21.55 -7.98
CA HIS A 220 -0.03 -22.25 -9.23
C HIS A 220 -0.89 -21.71 -10.39
N GLU A 221 -2.18 -21.44 -10.16
CA GLU A 221 -3.08 -20.78 -11.11
C GLU A 221 -2.55 -19.40 -11.55
N LEU A 222 -1.92 -18.67 -10.62
CA LEU A 222 -1.32 -17.36 -10.87
C LEU A 222 0.12 -17.44 -11.42
N GLY A 223 0.72 -18.61 -11.59
CA GLY A 223 2.11 -18.76 -12.05
C GLY A 223 3.14 -18.21 -11.05
N MET A 224 2.75 -18.09 -9.78
CA MET A 224 3.58 -17.67 -8.66
C MET A 224 4.35 -18.87 -8.11
N HIS A 225 5.29 -19.36 -8.91
CA HIS A 225 5.99 -20.63 -8.67
C HIS A 225 6.97 -20.63 -7.48
N ASN A 226 7.23 -19.47 -6.88
CA ASN A 226 8.06 -19.28 -5.68
C ASN A 226 7.22 -18.94 -4.44
N SER A 227 5.89 -19.01 -4.56
CA SER A 227 4.94 -18.65 -3.50
C SER A 227 4.26 -19.87 -2.94
N PHE A 228 4.31 -20.02 -1.62
CA PHE A 228 3.79 -21.19 -0.92
C PHE A 228 3.47 -20.88 0.55
N CYS A 229 2.52 -21.60 1.12
CA CYS A 229 2.38 -21.69 2.57
C CYS A 229 3.56 -22.47 3.16
N TYR A 230 4.25 -21.94 4.17
CA TYR A 230 5.37 -22.62 4.83
C TYR A 230 4.87 -23.80 5.67
N GLU A 231 5.45 -24.98 5.48
CA GLU A 231 5.05 -26.24 6.14
C GLU A 231 6.25 -26.89 6.86
N GLU A 232 6.18 -27.05 8.18
CA GLU A 232 7.31 -27.46 9.05
C GLU A 232 7.90 -28.84 8.70
N ASP A 233 7.10 -29.74 8.16
CA ASP A 233 7.48 -31.12 7.78
C ASP A 233 8.13 -31.20 6.38
N LYS A 234 8.25 -30.07 5.67
CA LYS A 234 8.71 -30.02 4.27
C LYS A 234 9.97 -29.17 4.09
N HIS A 235 10.61 -29.35 2.94
CA HIS A 235 11.62 -28.40 2.50
C HIS A 235 10.95 -27.09 2.07
N ASN A 236 11.39 -25.98 2.66
CA ASN A 236 10.90 -24.63 2.37
C ASN A 236 12.08 -23.81 1.85
N ASP A 237 12.05 -23.43 0.58
CA ASP A 237 13.06 -22.53 0.01
C ASP A 237 12.76 -21.09 0.46
N VAL A 238 13.34 -20.69 1.60
CA VAL A 238 13.18 -19.38 2.22
C VAL A 238 14.48 -18.97 2.89
N ILE A 239 14.87 -17.69 2.74
CA ILE A 239 16.11 -17.17 3.31
C ILE A 239 16.03 -17.00 4.84
N ARG A 240 17.17 -16.72 5.48
CA ARG A 240 17.24 -16.46 6.94
C ARG A 240 16.74 -15.04 7.24
N GLY A 241 15.84 -14.91 8.23
CA GLY A 241 15.38 -13.63 8.77
C GLY A 241 16.12 -13.23 10.03
N TYR A 242 16.36 -11.94 10.25
CA TYR A 242 17.21 -11.42 11.31
C TYR A 242 16.56 -10.30 12.14
N VAL A 243 17.05 -10.12 13.37
CA VAL A 243 16.76 -8.95 14.21
C VAL A 243 18.03 -8.08 14.26
N ASN A 244 17.89 -6.78 14.00
CA ASN A 244 18.98 -5.81 13.92
C ASN A 244 19.08 -4.95 15.20
N SER A 245 20.18 -5.15 15.92
CA SER A 245 20.57 -4.42 17.12
C SER A 245 21.82 -3.59 16.80
N SER A 246 21.65 -2.30 16.47
CA SER A 246 22.77 -1.39 16.12
C SER A 246 23.70 -1.91 15.01
N ASN A 247 23.13 -2.50 13.96
CA ASN A 247 23.80 -3.21 12.87
C ASN A 247 24.58 -4.48 13.26
N GLY A 248 24.35 -5.03 14.46
CA GLY A 248 24.53 -6.45 14.76
C GLY A 248 23.27 -7.23 14.37
N TYR A 249 23.41 -8.46 13.86
CA TYR A 249 22.31 -9.25 13.31
C TYR A 249 22.15 -10.58 14.03
N THR A 250 21.04 -10.73 14.76
CA THR A 250 20.68 -11.98 15.45
C THR A 250 19.73 -12.79 14.58
N LEU A 251 20.06 -14.04 14.27
CA LEU A 251 19.21 -14.94 13.50
C LEU A 251 17.89 -15.19 14.23
N LYS A 252 16.75 -14.97 13.56
CA LYS A 252 15.43 -15.20 14.14
C LYS A 252 14.86 -16.54 13.70
N GLU A 253 15.23 -17.57 14.48
CA GLU A 253 14.67 -18.92 14.32
C GLU A 253 13.14 -18.94 14.38
N HIS A 254 12.57 -19.93 13.70
CA HIS A 254 11.13 -20.15 13.61
C HIS A 254 10.58 -20.75 14.93
N PRO A 255 9.80 -20.00 15.74
CA PRO A 255 9.56 -20.33 17.15
C PRO A 255 8.13 -20.82 17.43
N VAL A 256 7.30 -20.98 16.40
CA VAL A 256 5.92 -21.45 16.49
C VAL A 256 5.87 -22.76 15.71
N GLN A 257 5.23 -23.79 16.27
CA GLN A 257 5.20 -25.13 15.70
C GLN A 257 3.79 -25.75 15.79
N GLY A 258 3.51 -26.70 14.89
CA GLY A 258 2.29 -27.49 14.87
C GLY A 258 1.02 -26.66 14.58
N SER A 259 -0.07 -26.95 15.31
CA SER A 259 -1.36 -26.27 15.08
C SER A 259 -1.26 -24.74 15.19
N GLY A 260 -0.50 -24.23 16.14
CA GLY A 260 -0.29 -22.79 16.32
C GLY A 260 0.39 -22.11 15.13
N TRP A 261 1.13 -22.85 14.30
CA TRP A 261 1.62 -22.34 13.02
C TRP A 261 0.59 -22.50 11.90
N ILE A 262 -0.05 -23.67 11.79
CA ILE A 262 -1.08 -23.95 10.78
C ILE A 262 -2.21 -22.90 10.85
N ASP A 263 -2.68 -22.58 12.05
CA ASP A 263 -3.69 -21.54 12.29
C ASP A 263 -3.17 -20.12 12.00
N PHE A 264 -1.86 -19.89 12.06
CA PHE A 264 -1.22 -18.61 11.71
C PHE A 264 -1.02 -18.44 10.18
N ILE A 265 -0.96 -19.51 9.40
CA ILE A 265 -0.68 -19.43 7.94
C ILE A 265 -1.59 -18.42 7.20
N PRO A 266 -2.92 -18.40 7.37
CA PRO A 266 -3.82 -17.41 6.76
C PRO A 266 -3.55 -15.96 7.19
N ALA A 267 -2.94 -15.75 8.36
CA ALA A 267 -2.63 -14.44 8.90
C ALA A 267 -1.21 -13.96 8.53
N GLY A 268 -0.26 -14.87 8.33
CA GLY A 268 1.14 -14.49 8.10
C GLY A 268 2.14 -15.57 7.69
N GLY A 269 1.73 -16.80 7.36
CA GLY A 269 2.66 -17.92 7.12
C GLY A 269 3.01 -18.21 5.66
N ILE A 270 2.68 -17.31 4.73
CA ILE A 270 3.07 -17.44 3.31
C ILE A 270 4.52 -16.95 3.10
N VAL A 271 5.23 -17.65 2.23
CA VAL A 271 6.51 -17.28 1.61
C VAL A 271 6.27 -16.88 0.16
N SER A 272 7.02 -15.89 -0.33
CA SER A 272 7.01 -15.44 -1.74
C SER A 272 8.25 -14.57 -2.01
N ASN A 273 8.49 -14.18 -3.27
CA ASN A 273 9.52 -13.22 -3.66
C ASN A 273 8.91 -11.98 -4.37
N ALA A 274 9.74 -10.98 -4.64
CA ALA A 274 9.28 -9.73 -5.23
C ALA A 274 8.65 -9.91 -6.62
N LYS A 275 9.14 -10.86 -7.42
CA LYS A 275 8.60 -11.16 -8.76
C LYS A 275 7.19 -11.76 -8.67
N ASP A 276 6.99 -12.73 -7.80
CA ASP A 276 5.68 -13.37 -7.60
C ASP A 276 4.66 -12.40 -6.99
N LEU A 277 5.08 -11.56 -6.04
CA LEU A 277 4.23 -10.50 -5.47
C LEU A 277 3.82 -9.44 -6.51
N ASN A 278 4.63 -9.20 -7.54
CA ASN A 278 4.27 -8.34 -8.67
C ASN A 278 3.29 -9.04 -9.61
N LEU A 279 3.48 -10.35 -9.88
CA LEU A 279 2.50 -11.16 -10.62
C LEU A 279 1.13 -11.21 -9.91
N TRP A 280 1.13 -11.18 -8.56
CA TRP A 280 -0.09 -11.05 -7.76
C TRP A 280 -0.79 -9.71 -8.00
N ASP A 281 -0.10 -8.56 -7.90
CA ASP A 281 -0.75 -7.24 -8.06
C ASP A 281 -1.15 -6.93 -9.51
N GLU A 282 -0.32 -7.28 -10.50
CA GLU A 282 -0.67 -7.22 -11.92
C GLU A 282 -1.94 -8.02 -12.25
N LYS A 283 -2.21 -9.11 -11.52
CA LYS A 283 -3.42 -9.93 -11.71
C LYS A 283 -4.59 -9.47 -10.84
N LEU A 284 -4.35 -9.04 -9.60
CA LEU A 284 -5.37 -8.58 -8.65
C LEU A 284 -6.04 -7.31 -9.16
N HIS A 285 -5.25 -6.27 -9.40
CA HIS A 285 -5.74 -4.93 -9.73
C HIS A 285 -6.29 -4.82 -11.17
N LYS A 286 -5.98 -5.80 -12.04
CA LYS A 286 -6.40 -5.85 -13.45
C LYS A 286 -7.47 -6.92 -13.72
N GLY A 287 -8.19 -7.32 -12.67
CA GLY A 287 -9.40 -8.17 -12.77
C GLY A 287 -9.14 -9.58 -13.28
N LYS A 288 -8.00 -10.20 -12.88
CA LYS A 288 -7.65 -11.59 -13.24
C LYS A 288 -7.77 -12.58 -12.08
N ILE A 289 -7.97 -12.10 -10.85
CA ILE A 289 -8.15 -12.92 -9.64
C ILE A 289 -9.61 -12.88 -9.14
N LEU A 290 -10.23 -11.70 -9.20
CA LEU A 290 -11.57 -11.40 -8.71
C LEU A 290 -12.39 -10.69 -9.79
N THR A 291 -13.71 -10.83 -9.73
CA THR A 291 -14.63 -9.97 -10.49
C THR A 291 -14.54 -8.51 -10.04
N PRO A 292 -14.92 -7.53 -10.88
CA PRO A 292 -14.91 -6.12 -10.49
C PRO A 292 -15.70 -5.80 -9.21
N ALA A 293 -16.81 -6.51 -8.96
CA ALA A 293 -17.61 -6.35 -7.75
C ALA A 293 -16.86 -6.83 -6.50
N SER A 294 -16.25 -8.03 -6.53
CA SER A 294 -15.48 -8.55 -5.40
C SER A 294 -14.19 -7.77 -5.16
N TYR A 295 -13.54 -7.29 -6.22
CA TYR A 295 -12.40 -6.39 -6.11
C TYR A 295 -12.81 -5.04 -5.49
N GLN A 296 -13.96 -4.48 -5.87
CA GLN A 296 -14.52 -3.29 -5.21
C GLN A 296 -14.83 -3.56 -3.73
N LEU A 297 -15.37 -4.73 -3.37
CA LEU A 297 -15.57 -5.12 -1.97
C LEU A 297 -14.24 -5.23 -1.19
N MET A 298 -13.17 -5.73 -1.82
CA MET A 298 -11.83 -5.84 -1.21
C MET A 298 -11.19 -4.48 -0.93
N THR A 299 -11.44 -3.50 -1.81
CA THR A 299 -10.75 -2.20 -1.84
C THR A 299 -11.59 -1.03 -1.35
N SER A 300 -12.88 -1.25 -1.07
CA SER A 300 -13.72 -0.31 -0.32
C SER A 300 -13.51 -0.49 1.18
N TYR A 301 -13.75 0.57 1.96
CA TYR A 301 -13.64 0.51 3.42
C TYR A 301 -14.79 1.26 4.10
N ASN A 302 -15.16 0.81 5.30
CA ASN A 302 -16.07 1.49 6.23
C ASN A 302 -15.42 1.78 7.60
N ILE A 303 -14.21 1.27 7.82
CA ILE A 303 -13.39 1.47 9.03
C ILE A 303 -12.03 2.07 8.63
N SER A 304 -11.40 2.80 9.54
CA SER A 304 -10.09 3.43 9.31
C SER A 304 -9.18 3.37 10.54
N SER A 305 -7.89 3.21 10.28
CA SER A 305 -6.88 2.99 11.31
C SER A 305 -5.54 3.63 10.99
N ARG A 306 -4.74 3.83 12.05
CA ARG A 306 -3.34 4.24 11.96
C ARG A 306 -2.48 3.01 11.83
N HIS A 307 -1.42 3.08 11.03
CA HIS A 307 -0.44 2.00 10.96
C HIS A 307 0.93 2.57 10.60
N VAL A 308 1.96 2.24 11.39
CA VAL A 308 3.28 2.89 11.35
C VAL A 308 3.96 2.86 9.97
N ALA A 309 3.68 1.85 9.14
CA ALA A 309 4.19 1.79 7.77
C ALA A 309 3.60 2.87 6.83
N PHE A 310 2.45 3.45 7.17
CA PHE A 310 1.65 4.34 6.30
C PHE A 310 1.48 5.77 6.89
N GLY A 311 2.05 6.04 8.06
CA GLY A 311 2.05 7.35 8.71
C GLY A 311 1.06 7.48 9.86
N ASP A 312 1.01 8.68 10.46
CA ASP A 312 0.24 8.98 11.67
C ASP A 312 -1.25 9.26 11.42
N GLU A 313 -1.69 9.34 10.17
CA GLU A 313 -3.10 9.56 9.85
C GLU A 313 -3.91 8.26 9.77
N LYS A 314 -5.20 8.35 10.11
CA LYS A 314 -6.11 7.21 9.90
C LYS A 314 -6.42 7.08 8.42
N ILE A 315 -6.00 5.98 7.79
CA ILE A 315 -6.34 5.62 6.41
C ILE A 315 -7.33 4.44 6.39
N GLY A 316 -7.96 4.18 5.25
CA GLY A 316 -8.98 3.13 5.12
C GLY A 316 -8.39 1.73 5.32
N TYR A 317 -9.21 0.80 5.83
CA TYR A 317 -8.89 -0.63 5.82
C TYR A 317 -10.02 -1.41 5.13
N GLY A 318 -9.70 -2.00 3.98
CA GLY A 318 -10.59 -2.91 3.24
C GLY A 318 -10.41 -4.35 3.71
N TYR A 319 -10.45 -5.31 2.79
CA TYR A 319 -10.23 -6.72 3.12
C TYR A 319 -8.77 -7.11 2.86
N GLY A 320 -7.98 -7.12 3.93
CA GLY A 320 -6.54 -7.47 3.87
C GLY A 320 -5.65 -6.38 3.28
N VAL A 321 -6.19 -5.18 3.01
CA VAL A 321 -5.47 -4.04 2.42
C VAL A 321 -5.77 -2.74 3.18
N TYR A 322 -4.72 -1.92 3.36
CA TYR A 322 -4.84 -0.50 3.63
C TYR A 322 -5.11 0.25 2.33
N VAL A 323 -5.92 1.31 2.41
CA VAL A 323 -6.32 2.16 1.28
C VAL A 323 -6.09 3.61 1.67
N ASN A 324 -5.22 4.31 0.92
CA ASN A 324 -4.92 5.72 1.12
C ASN A 324 -5.31 6.51 -0.13
N ASP A 325 -6.54 7.03 -0.09
CA ASP A 325 -7.19 7.89 -1.09
C ASP A 325 -7.16 9.38 -0.70
N LYS A 326 -6.52 9.72 0.43
CA LYS A 326 -6.52 11.06 1.03
C LYS A 326 -5.42 11.98 0.51
N ILE A 327 -4.65 11.51 -0.47
CA ILE A 327 -3.46 12.16 -1.02
C ILE A 327 -3.44 12.05 -2.55
N PRO A 328 -2.79 12.97 -3.29
CA PRO A 328 -2.79 12.94 -4.76
C PRO A 328 -2.12 11.71 -5.39
N ALA A 329 -1.22 11.05 -4.66
CA ALA A 329 -0.62 9.79 -5.06
C ALA A 329 -1.33 8.64 -4.34
N SER A 330 -2.57 8.36 -4.74
CA SER A 330 -3.42 7.36 -4.07
C SER A 330 -2.83 5.95 -4.17
N TYR A 331 -2.96 5.14 -3.11
CA TYR A 331 -2.42 3.77 -3.10
C TYR A 331 -3.26 2.77 -2.30
N ILE A 332 -3.10 1.50 -2.68
CA ILE A 332 -3.66 0.32 -2.03
C ILE A 332 -2.49 -0.60 -1.67
N GLY A 333 -2.47 -1.23 -0.50
CA GLY A 333 -1.39 -2.16 -0.17
C GLY A 333 -1.42 -2.71 1.25
N HIS A 334 -0.32 -3.33 1.66
CA HIS A 334 -0.14 -3.80 3.03
C HIS A 334 1.36 -3.85 3.39
N SER A 335 1.65 -4.04 4.67
CA SER A 335 2.99 -4.27 5.20
C SER A 335 3.05 -5.61 5.93
N GLY A 336 4.21 -6.27 5.92
CA GLY A 336 4.42 -7.53 6.63
C GLY A 336 5.62 -7.42 7.56
N LYS A 337 5.47 -7.82 8.82
CA LYS A 337 6.59 -7.90 9.78
C LYS A 337 6.46 -9.09 10.72
N GLY A 338 7.59 -9.71 11.05
CA GLY A 338 7.68 -10.84 11.98
C GLY A 338 8.76 -11.84 11.56
N LEU A 339 9.17 -12.74 12.46
CA LEU A 339 10.15 -13.81 12.18
C LEU A 339 11.48 -13.33 11.54
N GLY A 340 11.90 -12.10 11.84
CA GLY A 340 13.09 -11.48 11.26
C GLY A 340 12.90 -10.90 9.84
N PHE A 341 11.66 -10.64 9.41
CA PHE A 341 11.33 -10.01 8.12
C PHE A 341 10.54 -8.72 8.31
N ALA A 342 10.73 -7.77 7.39
CA ALA A 342 9.93 -6.55 7.20
C ALA A 342 9.60 -6.35 5.72
N SER A 343 8.54 -5.60 5.42
CA SER A 343 8.11 -5.32 4.05
C SER A 343 7.02 -4.25 3.97
N ILE A 344 7.01 -3.50 2.86
CA ILE A 344 5.83 -2.77 2.36
C ILE A 344 5.64 -3.14 0.89
N LYS A 345 4.38 -3.38 0.52
CA LYS A 345 3.92 -3.60 -0.85
C LYS A 345 2.74 -2.68 -1.12
N VAL A 346 2.87 -1.77 -2.09
CA VAL A 346 1.82 -0.81 -2.46
C VAL A 346 1.72 -0.64 -3.98
N TYR A 347 0.48 -0.61 -4.46
CA TYR A 347 0.09 -0.32 -5.83
C TYR A 347 -0.58 1.06 -5.91
N PHE A 348 -0.20 1.86 -6.90
CA PHE A 348 -0.71 3.21 -7.18
C PHE A 348 -1.58 3.17 -8.45
N PRO A 349 -2.92 3.10 -8.33
CA PRO A 349 -3.79 2.74 -9.46
C PRO A 349 -3.78 3.74 -10.62
N GLU A 350 -3.66 5.04 -10.32
CA GLU A 350 -3.77 6.13 -11.31
C GLU A 350 -2.65 6.14 -12.37
N LYS A 351 -1.53 5.46 -12.08
CA LYS A 351 -0.31 5.48 -12.89
C LYS A 351 0.20 4.07 -13.21
N ASP A 352 -0.55 3.04 -12.79
CA ASP A 352 -0.23 1.62 -12.91
C ASP A 352 1.19 1.30 -12.41
N VAL A 353 1.52 1.75 -11.18
CA VAL A 353 2.83 1.53 -10.52
C VAL A 353 2.67 0.57 -9.36
N ASP A 354 3.51 -0.46 -9.31
CA ASP A 354 3.68 -1.35 -8.15
C ASP A 354 5.07 -1.11 -7.52
N MET A 355 5.13 -1.12 -6.19
CA MET A 355 6.34 -0.96 -5.39
C MET A 355 6.35 -2.01 -4.27
N ILE A 356 7.30 -2.94 -4.36
CA ILE A 356 7.54 -4.00 -3.39
C ILE A 356 8.92 -3.78 -2.78
N VAL A 357 8.99 -3.72 -1.46
CA VAL A 357 10.25 -3.78 -0.70
C VAL A 357 10.14 -4.89 0.34
N LEU A 358 11.11 -5.81 0.32
CA LEU A 358 11.22 -6.95 1.23
C LEU A 358 12.58 -6.90 1.94
N GLU A 359 12.61 -6.89 3.27
CA GLU A 359 13.82 -7.06 4.05
C GLU A 359 13.77 -8.37 4.85
N ASN A 360 14.89 -9.08 4.91
CA ASN A 360 15.11 -10.19 5.84
C ASN A 360 15.76 -9.72 7.14
N GLN A 361 15.39 -8.51 7.56
CA GLN A 361 15.65 -7.99 8.90
C GLN A 361 14.44 -7.20 9.42
N PHE A 362 14.42 -6.92 10.72
CA PHE A 362 13.88 -5.66 11.26
C PHE A 362 14.68 -5.23 12.49
N SER A 363 14.69 -3.94 12.82
CA SER A 363 15.37 -3.46 14.04
C SER A 363 14.57 -3.69 15.32
N GLU A 364 15.25 -3.87 16.43
CA GLU A 364 14.64 -3.84 17.78
C GLU A 364 14.01 -2.49 18.11
N ASP A 365 14.53 -1.38 17.55
CA ASP A 365 13.80 -0.11 17.58
C ASP A 365 12.58 -0.18 16.66
N SER A 366 11.41 -0.15 17.29
CA SER A 366 10.13 -0.22 16.60
C SER A 366 9.86 0.94 15.63
N ALA A 367 10.51 2.10 15.81
CA ALA A 367 10.45 3.23 14.88
C ALA A 367 11.23 2.96 13.58
N LEU A 368 12.19 2.02 13.62
CA LEU A 368 13.03 1.66 12.48
C LEU A 368 12.58 0.39 11.75
N HIS A 369 11.47 -0.22 12.19
CA HIS A 369 10.90 -1.44 11.58
C HIS A 369 10.79 -1.34 10.05
N TYR A 370 10.18 -0.26 9.53
CA TYR A 370 9.91 -0.07 8.10
C TYR A 370 10.68 1.14 7.50
N HIS A 371 11.87 1.43 8.04
CA HIS A 371 12.59 2.69 7.79
C HIS A 371 12.90 2.95 6.30
N PHE A 372 13.35 1.91 5.58
CA PHE A 372 13.72 2.05 4.18
C PHE A 372 12.50 1.98 3.28
N GLU A 373 11.54 1.13 3.61
CA GLU A 373 10.34 0.91 2.82
C GLU A 373 9.45 2.17 2.79
N ILE A 374 9.38 2.91 3.90
CA ILE A 374 8.73 4.23 3.96
C ILE A 374 9.47 5.23 3.06
N LYS A 375 10.79 5.37 3.20
CA LYS A 375 11.59 6.33 2.41
C LYS A 375 11.61 6.00 0.91
N ILE A 376 11.64 4.73 0.53
CA ILE A 376 11.55 4.29 -0.87
C ILE A 376 10.17 4.66 -1.42
N ARG A 377 9.10 4.45 -0.66
CA ARG A 377 7.76 4.94 -1.04
C ARG A 377 7.73 6.45 -1.20
N GLU A 378 8.33 7.21 -0.30
CA GLU A 378 8.43 8.68 -0.42
C GLU A 378 9.21 9.12 -1.67
N ILE A 379 10.29 8.40 -2.04
CA ILE A 379 11.01 8.65 -3.30
C ILE A 379 10.10 8.38 -4.50
N VAL A 380 9.43 7.22 -4.55
CA VAL A 380 8.48 6.84 -5.63
C VAL A 380 7.32 7.82 -5.73
N MET A 381 6.71 8.20 -4.60
CA MET A 381 5.58 9.13 -4.54
C MET A 381 5.95 10.53 -5.06
N ASN A 382 7.20 10.95 -4.88
CA ASN A 382 7.71 12.22 -5.39
C ASN A 382 8.39 12.09 -6.76
N SER A 383 8.39 10.91 -7.38
CA SER A 383 9.09 10.64 -8.64
C SER A 383 8.27 10.94 -9.89
N SER A 384 8.95 10.96 -11.03
CA SER A 384 8.40 10.93 -12.39
C SER A 384 7.55 9.70 -12.70
N LEU A 385 7.51 8.67 -11.85
CA LEU A 385 6.59 7.54 -12.00
C LEU A 385 5.13 7.91 -11.66
N LEU A 386 4.90 8.89 -10.76
CA LEU A 386 3.56 9.30 -10.34
C LEU A 386 3.16 10.74 -10.72
N ARG A 387 4.07 11.54 -11.27
CA ARG A 387 3.75 12.89 -11.80
C ARG A 387 3.00 12.80 -13.12
#